data_AF-A0A1V4HZC7-F1
#
_entry.id   AF-A0A1V4HZC7-F1
#
_cell.length_a   1.000
_cell.length_b   1.000
_cell.length_c   1.000
_cell.angle_alpha   90.00
_cell.angle_beta   90.00
_cell.angle_gamma   90.00
#
_symmetry.space_group_name_H-M   'P 1'
#
loop_
_entity.id
_entity.type
_entity.pdbx_description
1 polymer ?
#
loop_
_entity_poly.entity_id
_entity_poly.type
_entity_poly.pdbx_seq_one_letter_code
_entity_poly.pdbx_strand_id
1 'polypeptide(L)'
;MIVRQFLSWVRTAPAGERAEATRALARAWLISDLSDDDRAAAEGGLLLQLDDSSPLVRRAMADVFARSASAPPAIVRALSVDQPSVAIPILEHSPLLIDADLVDIVATGSCEVQCAVARRVHVPVSVCAALAEVGSAAAALELIENPGANIAPMSWDRIVERHGHLAAIRESMLALEDLPVVTRLALATKLSNSLARFVVSRSWLNADRAGRAVSDARDRSIVDIAAHARDDDMCSLVAHLRATGQLTPGLILRALLSGNTELFDHALVELSGLPLSRVTALVHDRGGASLPALLTRAGLPESTFPAFRAALEARDEIGFVGTVGGTTRLRRRMVERVLTMCETAPAEVSEPLLILLRRFATESAREEARVFCDELVTEAAAEPTRDEIDEMPVCEPEFYEPEFREEFREPAPSIAFLSGSREENASNQNTRVLQRLREAVKDFRPRFLDRWAFKTQFDEREFDEVEPDDARSCEALLYEAEPYEAEPYEAEPYEIESYGIESYESELCEAGSYAVASYEPERLEPRFDEPASYESASRELSFGEPKDSPRAYREPLLSDLLAAA
;
A
#
# COMPACT_ATOMS: atom_id res chain seq x y z
N MET A 1 60.35 -8.59 -16.53
CA MET A 1 60.47 -9.31 -15.24
C MET A 1 59.30 -9.01 -14.30
N ILE A 2 58.80 -7.76 -14.26
CA ILE A 2 57.75 -7.28 -13.34
C ILE A 2 56.40 -8.00 -13.51
N VAL A 3 55.93 -8.20 -14.74
CA VAL A 3 54.61 -8.85 -15.00
C VAL A 3 54.54 -10.29 -14.48
N ARG A 4 55.62 -11.09 -14.62
CA ARG A 4 55.65 -12.47 -14.09
C ARG A 4 55.66 -12.51 -12.56
N GLN A 5 56.35 -11.57 -11.91
CA GLN A 5 56.34 -11.45 -10.45
C GLN A 5 54.97 -10.98 -9.94
N PHE A 6 54.33 -10.04 -10.64
CA PHE A 6 52.98 -9.60 -10.33
C PHE A 6 51.96 -10.75 -10.45
N LEU A 7 51.98 -11.49 -11.56
CA LEU A 7 51.10 -12.65 -11.75
C LEU A 7 51.35 -13.77 -10.73
N SER A 8 52.61 -13.98 -10.33
CA SER A 8 52.95 -14.92 -9.26
C SER A 8 52.42 -14.44 -7.90
N TRP A 9 52.53 -13.14 -7.60
CA TRP A 9 52.05 -12.55 -6.36
C TRP A 9 50.52 -12.58 -6.28
N VAL A 10 49.81 -12.21 -7.35
CA VAL A 10 48.33 -12.29 -7.43
C VAL A 10 47.84 -13.72 -7.15
N ARG A 11 48.59 -14.76 -7.51
CA ARG A 11 48.21 -16.15 -7.22
C ARG A 11 48.36 -16.56 -5.75
N THR A 12 49.22 -15.91 -4.98
CA THR A 12 49.57 -16.31 -3.60
C THR A 12 49.15 -15.30 -2.54
N ALA A 13 48.86 -14.06 -2.90
CA ALA A 13 48.51 -12.99 -1.97
C ALA A 13 47.13 -13.22 -1.33
N PRO A 14 46.90 -12.81 -0.07
CA PRO A 14 45.58 -12.84 0.54
C PRO A 14 44.56 -12.01 -0.23
N ALA A 15 43.28 -12.40 -0.19
CA ALA A 15 42.21 -11.73 -0.93
C ALA A 15 42.11 -10.22 -0.63
N GLY A 16 42.37 -9.80 0.63
CA GLY A 16 42.37 -8.39 1.02
C GLY A 16 43.45 -7.57 0.30
N GLU A 17 44.67 -8.10 0.19
CA GLU A 17 45.76 -7.42 -0.51
C GLU A 17 45.50 -7.35 -2.03
N ARG A 18 44.95 -8.42 -2.61
CA ARG A 18 44.54 -8.42 -4.02
C ARG A 18 43.42 -7.42 -4.30
N ALA A 19 42.45 -7.32 -3.39
CA ALA A 19 41.35 -6.36 -3.50
C ALA A 19 41.87 -4.91 -3.44
N GLU A 20 42.83 -4.62 -2.57
CA GLU A 20 43.43 -3.29 -2.48
C GLU A 20 44.26 -2.94 -3.73
N ALA A 21 45.07 -3.88 -4.24
CA ALA A 21 45.80 -3.70 -5.49
C ALA A 21 44.85 -3.49 -6.68
N THR A 22 43.76 -4.25 -6.73
CA THR A 22 42.73 -4.13 -7.78
C THR A 22 42.01 -2.79 -7.69
N ARG A 23 41.67 -2.33 -6.48
CA ARG A 23 41.10 -1.00 -6.25
C ARG A 23 42.04 0.10 -6.72
N ALA A 24 43.34 -0.01 -6.42
CA ALA A 24 44.35 0.95 -6.85
C ALA A 24 44.46 1.01 -8.38
N LEU A 25 44.49 -0.15 -9.05
CA LEU A 25 44.52 -0.22 -10.51
C LEU A 25 43.24 0.36 -11.15
N ALA A 26 42.06 0.02 -10.61
CA ALA A 26 40.79 0.57 -11.07
C ALA A 26 40.70 2.09 -10.88
N ARG A 27 41.27 2.63 -9.80
CA ARG A 27 41.36 4.08 -9.59
C ARG A 27 42.32 4.73 -10.58
N ALA A 28 43.50 4.14 -10.78
CA ALA A 28 44.47 4.63 -11.76
C ALA A 28 43.87 4.70 -13.17
N TRP A 29 43.06 3.70 -13.56
CA TRP A 29 42.31 3.73 -14.82
C TRP A 29 41.47 5.01 -15.01
N LEU A 30 40.82 5.47 -13.94
CA LEU A 30 39.91 6.61 -13.98
C LEU A 30 40.62 7.97 -13.89
N ILE A 31 41.69 8.06 -13.10
CA ILE A 31 42.27 9.36 -12.70
C ILE A 31 43.68 9.61 -13.23
N SER A 32 44.37 8.60 -13.74
CA SER A 32 45.76 8.73 -14.18
C SER A 32 45.85 8.91 -15.70
N ASP A 33 46.81 9.74 -16.11
CA ASP A 33 47.20 9.92 -17.51
C ASP A 33 48.06 8.73 -17.96
N LEU A 34 47.41 7.60 -18.23
CA LEU A 34 48.05 6.38 -18.72
C LEU A 34 48.40 6.52 -20.21
N SER A 35 49.59 6.06 -20.60
CA SER A 35 49.93 5.83 -22.01
C SER A 35 49.01 4.76 -22.62
N ASP A 36 48.90 4.70 -23.95
CA ASP A 36 48.07 3.68 -24.61
C ASP A 36 48.49 2.26 -24.24
N ASP A 37 49.80 2.02 -24.13
CA ASP A 37 50.37 0.72 -23.70
C ASP A 37 50.03 0.40 -22.24
N ASP A 38 50.16 1.39 -21.33
CA ASP A 38 49.81 1.20 -19.91
C ASP A 38 48.30 1.03 -19.70
N ARG A 39 47.49 1.72 -20.52
CA ARG A 39 46.03 1.58 -20.52
C ARG A 39 45.64 0.17 -20.98
N ALA A 40 46.21 -0.33 -22.07
CA ALA A 40 45.98 -1.70 -22.53
C ALA A 40 46.42 -2.74 -21.48
N ALA A 41 47.56 -2.52 -20.81
CA ALA A 41 48.03 -3.38 -19.73
C ALA A 41 47.12 -3.34 -18.50
N ALA A 42 46.62 -2.16 -18.12
CA ALA A 42 45.70 -1.97 -17.00
C ALA A 42 44.35 -2.65 -17.28
N GLU A 43 43.80 -2.51 -18.49
CA GLU A 43 42.57 -3.18 -18.91
C GLU A 43 42.73 -4.71 -18.85
N GLY A 44 43.82 -5.24 -19.41
CA GLY A 44 44.13 -6.67 -19.34
C GLY A 44 44.27 -7.17 -17.89
N GLY A 45 44.87 -6.36 -17.02
CA GLY A 45 44.96 -6.64 -15.59
C GLY A 45 43.60 -6.68 -14.90
N LEU A 46 42.72 -5.72 -15.17
CA LEU A 46 41.37 -5.66 -14.60
C LEU A 46 40.46 -6.78 -15.13
N LEU A 47 40.55 -7.11 -16.43
CA LEU A 47 39.84 -8.24 -17.02
C LEU A 47 40.23 -9.56 -16.35
N LEU A 48 41.53 -9.77 -16.06
CA LEU A 48 41.98 -10.94 -15.32
C LEU A 48 41.38 -11.01 -13.91
N GLN A 49 41.16 -9.87 -13.25
CA GLN A 49 40.58 -9.83 -11.89
C GLN A 49 39.08 -10.13 -11.88
N LEU A 50 38.38 -10.08 -13.02
CA LEU A 50 36.98 -10.53 -13.11
C LEU A 50 36.84 -12.03 -12.78
N ASP A 51 37.90 -12.81 -13.00
CA ASP A 51 37.92 -14.24 -12.71
C ASP A 51 38.52 -14.56 -11.32
N ASP A 52 38.78 -13.56 -10.47
CA ASP A 52 39.29 -13.82 -9.11
C ASP A 52 38.25 -14.59 -8.29
N SER A 53 38.69 -15.64 -7.59
CA SER A 53 37.79 -16.50 -6.81
C SER A 53 37.13 -15.79 -5.61
N SER A 54 37.72 -14.70 -5.12
CA SER A 54 37.18 -13.92 -4.01
C SER A 54 36.27 -12.80 -4.51
N PRO A 55 35.00 -12.75 -4.06
CA PRO A 55 34.10 -11.65 -4.41
C PRO A 55 34.58 -10.31 -3.86
N LEU A 56 35.46 -10.28 -2.85
CA LEU A 56 36.06 -9.05 -2.32
C LEU A 56 36.89 -8.32 -3.37
N VAL A 57 37.60 -9.06 -4.22
CA VAL A 57 38.44 -8.49 -5.27
C VAL A 57 37.59 -7.91 -6.39
N ARG A 58 36.58 -8.66 -6.84
CA ARG A 58 35.64 -8.20 -7.87
C ARG A 58 34.79 -7.02 -7.38
N ARG A 59 34.36 -7.06 -6.12
CA ARG A 59 33.67 -5.94 -5.45
C ARG A 59 34.53 -4.68 -5.40
N ALA A 60 35.84 -4.82 -5.20
CA ALA A 60 36.74 -3.66 -5.20
C ALA A 60 36.75 -2.91 -6.55
N MET A 61 36.58 -3.62 -7.67
CA MET A 61 36.35 -2.98 -8.98
C MET A 61 34.97 -2.34 -9.05
N ALA A 62 33.92 -3.05 -8.63
CA ALA A 62 32.56 -2.53 -8.65
C ALA A 62 32.42 -1.22 -7.88
N ASP A 63 32.97 -1.13 -6.67
CA ASP A 63 32.93 0.08 -5.85
C ASP A 63 33.60 1.30 -6.53
N VAL A 64 34.62 1.07 -7.36
CA VAL A 64 35.34 2.14 -8.07
C VAL A 64 34.60 2.53 -9.36
N PHE A 65 34.12 1.55 -10.13
CA PHE A 65 33.52 1.79 -11.44
C PHE A 65 32.02 2.12 -11.40
N ALA A 66 31.32 1.79 -10.31
CA ALA A 66 29.86 1.90 -10.20
C ALA A 66 29.28 3.24 -10.64
N ARG A 67 29.96 4.37 -10.44
CA ARG A 67 29.43 5.71 -10.75
C ARG A 67 30.09 6.38 -11.95
N SER A 68 31.02 5.70 -12.63
CA SER A 68 31.87 6.33 -13.64
C SER A 68 31.40 6.03 -15.07
N ALA A 69 31.20 7.09 -15.85
CA ALA A 69 30.98 6.98 -17.30
C ALA A 69 32.27 6.63 -18.08
N SER A 70 33.44 6.80 -17.47
CA SER A 70 34.75 6.46 -18.05
C SER A 70 35.22 5.05 -17.68
N ALA A 71 34.38 4.26 -16.99
CA ALA A 71 34.69 2.88 -16.66
C ALA A 71 34.74 2.01 -17.93
N PRO A 72 35.55 0.94 -17.96
CA PRO A 72 35.59 0.01 -19.10
C PRO A 72 34.24 -0.71 -19.25
N PRO A 73 33.51 -0.57 -20.37
CA PRO A 73 32.16 -1.12 -20.51
C PRO A 73 32.10 -2.65 -20.34
N ALA A 74 33.09 -3.37 -20.85
CA ALA A 74 33.16 -4.83 -20.74
C ALA A 74 33.27 -5.29 -19.26
N ILE A 75 34.03 -4.57 -18.45
CA ILE A 75 34.20 -4.86 -17.02
C ILE A 75 32.91 -4.55 -16.26
N VAL A 76 32.27 -3.42 -16.55
CA VAL A 76 31.00 -3.05 -15.92
C VAL A 76 29.90 -4.09 -16.22
N ARG A 77 29.79 -4.53 -17.49
CA ARG A 77 28.82 -5.56 -17.89
C ARG A 77 29.10 -6.91 -17.24
N ALA A 78 30.36 -7.30 -17.08
CA ALA A 78 30.70 -8.53 -16.37
C ALA A 78 30.33 -8.46 -14.87
N LEU A 79 30.61 -7.33 -14.23
CA LEU A 79 30.28 -7.12 -12.82
C LEU A 79 28.77 -7.04 -12.56
N SER A 80 27.96 -6.58 -13.53
CA SER A 80 26.50 -6.44 -13.35
C SER A 80 25.75 -7.77 -13.29
N VAL A 81 26.33 -8.85 -13.83
CA VAL A 81 25.76 -10.21 -13.82
C VAL A 81 26.43 -11.15 -12.82
N ASP A 82 27.29 -10.60 -11.96
CA ASP A 82 27.97 -11.32 -10.89
C ASP A 82 27.01 -11.60 -9.71
N GLN A 83 27.50 -12.27 -8.67
CA GLN A 83 26.76 -12.47 -7.42
C GLN A 83 26.33 -11.12 -6.80
N PRO A 84 25.21 -11.08 -6.04
CA PRO A 84 24.62 -9.82 -5.58
C PRO A 84 25.58 -8.88 -4.84
N SER A 85 26.45 -9.44 -3.99
CA SER A 85 27.44 -8.65 -3.25
C SER A 85 28.40 -7.85 -4.13
N VAL A 86 28.57 -8.22 -5.41
CA VAL A 86 29.41 -7.52 -6.40
C VAL A 86 28.54 -6.70 -7.37
N ALA A 87 27.41 -7.23 -7.81
CA ALA A 87 26.57 -6.61 -8.84
C ALA A 87 25.80 -5.37 -8.35
N ILE A 88 25.34 -5.35 -7.08
CA ILE A 88 24.45 -4.30 -6.56
C ILE A 88 24.94 -2.86 -6.83
N PRO A 89 26.21 -2.47 -6.57
CA PRO A 89 26.68 -1.11 -6.83
C PRO A 89 26.62 -0.73 -8.31
N ILE A 90 26.92 -1.70 -9.17
CA ILE A 90 26.87 -1.49 -10.62
C ILE A 90 25.43 -1.28 -11.04
N LEU A 91 24.52 -2.14 -10.58
CA LEU A 91 23.10 -2.08 -10.91
C LEU A 91 22.43 -0.81 -10.39
N GLU A 92 22.79 -0.33 -9.19
CA GLU A 92 22.19 0.87 -8.60
C GLU A 92 22.72 2.17 -9.22
N HIS A 93 23.96 2.19 -9.71
CA HIS A 93 24.64 3.46 -9.98
C HIS A 93 25.24 3.60 -11.38
N SER A 94 25.46 2.51 -12.12
CA SER A 94 26.21 2.59 -13.36
C SER A 94 25.40 3.30 -14.45
N PRO A 95 25.98 4.31 -15.12
CA PRO A 95 25.36 4.96 -16.27
C PRO A 95 25.58 4.18 -17.57
N LEU A 96 26.37 3.09 -17.55
CA LEU A 96 26.75 2.35 -18.76
C LEU A 96 25.82 1.17 -19.10
N LEU A 97 24.87 0.86 -18.21
CA LEU A 97 23.89 -0.20 -18.46
C LEU A 97 22.75 0.34 -19.30
N ILE A 98 22.44 -0.34 -20.41
CA ILE A 98 21.28 -0.03 -21.23
C ILE A 98 20.04 -0.72 -20.69
N ASP A 99 18.87 -0.21 -21.05
CA ASP A 99 17.56 -0.75 -20.65
C ASP A 99 17.45 -2.26 -20.91
N ALA A 100 17.93 -2.74 -22.06
CA ALA A 100 17.87 -4.15 -22.43
C ALA A 100 18.65 -5.04 -21.44
N ASP A 101 19.86 -4.63 -21.04
CA ASP A 101 20.64 -5.36 -20.03
C ASP A 101 19.90 -5.39 -18.68
N LEU A 102 19.31 -4.25 -18.26
CA LEU A 102 18.56 -4.17 -17.01
C LEU A 102 17.30 -5.05 -17.03
N VAL A 103 16.58 -5.09 -18.15
CA VAL A 103 15.39 -5.96 -18.32
C VAL A 103 15.78 -7.43 -18.21
N ASP A 104 16.84 -7.86 -18.89
CA ASP A 104 17.33 -9.24 -18.83
C ASP A 104 17.78 -9.64 -17.42
N ILE A 105 18.46 -8.72 -16.72
CA ILE A 105 18.90 -8.90 -15.34
C ILE A 105 17.70 -8.99 -14.39
N VAL A 106 16.66 -8.17 -14.57
CA VAL A 106 15.43 -8.24 -13.77
C VAL A 106 14.70 -9.57 -13.99
N ALA A 107 14.68 -10.09 -15.22
CA ALA A 107 13.98 -11.33 -15.57
C ALA A 107 14.55 -12.58 -14.89
N THR A 108 15.86 -12.60 -14.62
CA THR A 108 16.56 -13.76 -14.07
C THR A 108 17.18 -13.51 -12.68
N GLY A 109 17.17 -12.26 -12.23
CA GLY A 109 17.82 -11.82 -11.01
C GLY A 109 17.09 -12.23 -9.73
N SER A 110 17.86 -12.27 -8.63
CA SER A 110 17.31 -12.44 -7.29
C SER A 110 16.54 -11.20 -6.82
N CYS A 111 15.80 -11.33 -5.71
CA CYS A 111 15.11 -10.20 -5.08
C CYS A 111 16.05 -9.01 -4.82
N GLU A 112 17.28 -9.26 -4.32
CA GLU A 112 18.26 -8.22 -4.02
C GLU A 112 18.71 -7.46 -5.28
N VAL A 113 18.89 -8.19 -6.39
CA VAL A 113 19.25 -7.65 -7.70
C VAL A 113 18.11 -6.79 -8.26
N GLN A 114 16.87 -7.27 -8.19
CA GLN A 114 15.70 -6.53 -8.65
C GLN A 114 15.50 -5.24 -7.83
N CYS A 115 15.67 -5.29 -6.51
CA CYS A 115 15.62 -4.10 -5.65
C CYS A 115 16.73 -3.09 -6.00
N ALA A 116 17.95 -3.56 -6.29
CA ALA A 116 19.05 -2.69 -6.73
C ALA A 116 18.72 -1.96 -8.04
N VAL A 117 18.10 -2.65 -9.02
CA VAL A 117 17.62 -2.02 -10.25
C VAL A 117 16.49 -1.02 -9.96
N ALA A 118 15.56 -1.37 -9.08
CA ALA A 118 14.45 -0.50 -8.69
C ALA A 118 14.89 0.78 -7.95
N ARG A 119 16.03 0.77 -7.23
CA ARG A 119 16.60 1.91 -6.51
C ARG A 119 17.46 2.86 -7.36
N ARG A 120 17.59 2.61 -8.66
CA ARG A 120 18.35 3.50 -9.56
C ARG A 120 17.75 4.91 -9.55
N VAL A 121 18.59 5.93 -9.68
CA VAL A 121 18.15 7.34 -9.74
C VAL A 121 17.14 7.59 -10.87
N HIS A 122 17.27 6.86 -11.98
CA HIS A 122 16.28 6.83 -13.03
C HIS A 122 16.00 5.39 -13.44
N VAL A 123 14.71 5.00 -13.41
CA VAL A 123 14.22 3.73 -13.93
C VAL A 123 13.34 3.99 -15.15
N PRO A 124 13.77 3.59 -16.37
CA PRO A 124 13.02 3.82 -17.59
C PRO A 124 11.79 2.90 -17.68
N VAL A 125 10.80 3.29 -18.51
CA VAL A 125 9.50 2.63 -18.64
C VAL A 125 9.62 1.13 -18.92
N SER A 126 10.57 0.73 -19.78
CA SER A 126 10.88 -0.66 -20.14
C SER A 126 11.25 -1.50 -18.91
N VAL A 127 12.10 -0.96 -18.04
CA VAL A 127 12.57 -1.61 -16.81
C VAL A 127 11.49 -1.59 -15.73
N CYS A 128 10.74 -0.49 -15.60
CA CYS A 128 9.56 -0.42 -14.73
C CYS A 128 8.55 -1.52 -15.09
N ALA A 129 8.27 -1.70 -16.38
CA ALA A 129 7.36 -2.75 -16.86
C ALA A 129 7.89 -4.15 -16.55
N ALA A 130 9.20 -4.40 -16.71
CA ALA A 130 9.81 -5.68 -16.34
C ALA A 130 9.70 -5.94 -14.83
N LEU A 131 10.01 -4.96 -13.98
CA LEU A 131 9.87 -5.07 -12.53
C LEU A 131 8.40 -5.29 -12.11
N ALA A 132 7.45 -4.61 -12.75
CA ALA A 132 6.02 -4.82 -12.53
C ALA A 132 5.58 -6.24 -12.91
N GLU A 133 6.13 -6.79 -14.00
CA GLU A 133 5.73 -8.09 -14.56
C GLU A 133 6.31 -9.29 -13.80
N VAL A 134 7.61 -9.27 -13.48
CA VAL A 134 8.33 -10.41 -12.87
C VAL A 134 8.96 -10.09 -11.52
N GLY A 135 9.12 -8.82 -11.16
CA GLY A 135 9.76 -8.39 -9.92
C GLY A 135 9.09 -8.91 -8.65
N SER A 136 9.90 -9.11 -7.61
CA SER A 136 9.43 -9.45 -6.26
C SER A 136 8.58 -8.32 -5.65
N ALA A 137 7.84 -8.63 -4.58
CA ALA A 137 7.08 -7.62 -3.86
C ALA A 137 7.98 -6.52 -3.27
N ALA A 138 9.17 -6.87 -2.79
CA ALA A 138 10.13 -5.90 -2.28
C ALA A 138 10.66 -4.98 -3.39
N ALA A 139 10.94 -5.53 -4.58
CA ALA A 139 11.37 -4.72 -5.71
C ALA A 139 10.26 -3.81 -6.25
N ALA A 140 9.00 -4.28 -6.23
CA ALA A 140 7.85 -3.45 -6.57
C ALA A 140 7.68 -2.30 -5.56
N LEU A 141 7.86 -2.54 -4.26
CA LEU A 141 7.78 -1.49 -3.24
C LEU A 141 8.87 -0.42 -3.45
N GLU A 142 10.12 -0.84 -3.66
CA GLU A 142 11.23 0.07 -3.98
C GLU A 142 10.94 0.88 -5.25
N LEU A 143 10.33 0.26 -6.27
CA LEU A 143 9.94 0.94 -7.50
C LEU A 143 8.85 2.00 -7.28
N ILE A 144 7.84 1.69 -6.46
CA ILE A 144 6.73 2.60 -6.12
C ILE A 144 7.25 3.82 -5.35
N GLU A 145 8.19 3.60 -4.42
CA GLU A 145 8.75 4.64 -3.57
C GLU A 145 9.85 5.47 -4.26
N ASN A 146 10.25 5.07 -5.46
CA ASN A 146 11.29 5.75 -6.22
C ASN A 146 10.71 6.90 -7.08
N PRO A 147 11.00 8.17 -6.77
CA PRO A 147 10.52 9.32 -7.56
C PRO A 147 11.13 9.40 -8.97
N GLY A 148 12.24 8.69 -9.23
CA GLY A 148 12.89 8.57 -10.53
C GLY A 148 12.36 7.45 -11.42
N ALA A 149 11.35 6.70 -10.96
CA ALA A 149 10.72 5.64 -11.72
C ALA A 149 9.65 6.19 -12.68
N ASN A 150 9.81 5.90 -13.98
CA ASN A 150 8.82 6.26 -14.98
C ASN A 150 7.85 5.09 -15.20
N ILE A 151 6.79 5.03 -14.38
CA ILE A 151 5.86 3.89 -14.36
C ILE A 151 4.66 4.20 -15.24
N ALA A 152 4.46 3.40 -16.29
CA ALA A 152 3.30 3.52 -17.17
C ALA A 152 2.01 3.02 -16.47
N PRO A 153 0.81 3.52 -16.84
CA PRO A 153 -0.48 3.09 -16.27
C PRO A 153 -0.67 1.57 -16.21
N MET A 154 -0.36 0.88 -17.31
CA MET A 154 -0.44 -0.58 -17.40
C MET A 154 0.53 -1.31 -16.45
N SER A 155 1.65 -0.70 -16.08
CA SER A 155 2.58 -1.26 -15.09
C SER A 155 2.05 -1.11 -13.66
N TRP A 156 1.35 -0.01 -13.35
CA TRP A 156 0.63 0.13 -12.08
C TRP A 156 -0.42 -0.96 -11.90
N ASP A 157 -1.24 -1.19 -12.92
CA ASP A 157 -2.27 -2.23 -12.90
C ASP A 157 -1.65 -3.61 -12.68
N ARG A 158 -0.50 -3.89 -13.31
CA ARG A 158 0.21 -5.16 -13.13
C ARG A 158 0.76 -5.35 -11.72
N ILE A 159 1.29 -4.29 -11.09
CA ILE A 159 1.72 -4.31 -9.69
C ILE A 159 0.52 -4.60 -8.78
N VAL A 160 -0.62 -3.93 -9.00
CA VAL A 160 -1.85 -4.17 -8.25
C VAL A 160 -2.34 -5.60 -8.42
N GLU A 161 -2.33 -6.13 -9.63
CA GLU A 161 -2.75 -7.49 -9.93
C GLU A 161 -1.95 -8.51 -9.10
N ARG A 162 -0.63 -8.45 -9.14
CA ARG A 162 0.27 -9.41 -8.48
C ARG A 162 0.35 -9.18 -6.97
N HIS A 163 0.54 -7.93 -6.56
CA HIS A 163 0.99 -7.57 -5.22
C HIS A 163 0.02 -6.69 -4.42
N GLY A 164 -1.11 -6.26 -4.99
CA GLY A 164 -2.09 -5.39 -4.32
C GLY A 164 -2.78 -5.99 -3.08
N HIS A 165 -2.57 -7.27 -2.80
CA HIS A 165 -3.02 -7.90 -1.55
C HIS A 165 -2.07 -7.64 -0.36
N LEU A 166 -0.86 -7.11 -0.59
CA LEU A 166 0.11 -6.76 0.45
C LEU A 166 -0.15 -5.34 0.98
N ALA A 167 -0.18 -5.19 2.31
CA ALA A 167 -0.51 -3.92 2.95
C ALA A 167 0.47 -2.79 2.60
N ALA A 168 1.78 -3.04 2.74
CA ALA A 168 2.82 -2.07 2.42
C ALA A 168 2.68 -1.48 1.00
N ILE A 169 2.44 -2.34 -0.01
CA ILE A 169 2.25 -1.87 -1.40
C ILE A 169 0.98 -1.05 -1.55
N ARG A 170 -0.14 -1.47 -0.95
CA ARG A 170 -1.37 -0.67 -0.99
C ARG A 170 -1.19 0.69 -0.36
N GLU A 171 -0.54 0.74 0.81
CA GLU A 171 -0.31 1.98 1.55
C GLU A 171 0.58 2.93 0.73
N SER A 172 1.72 2.46 0.23
CA SER A 172 2.62 3.27 -0.60
C SER A 172 1.93 3.74 -1.89
N MET A 173 1.11 2.91 -2.54
CA MET A 173 0.37 3.33 -3.74
C MET A 173 -0.75 4.32 -3.44
N LEU A 174 -1.53 4.12 -2.37
CA LEU A 174 -2.66 5.01 -2.04
C LEU A 174 -2.20 6.39 -1.54
N ALA A 175 -0.98 6.49 -1.02
CA ALA A 175 -0.34 7.75 -0.66
C ALA A 175 0.07 8.60 -1.87
N LEU A 176 0.09 8.03 -3.09
CA LEU A 176 0.36 8.79 -4.31
C LEU A 176 -0.85 9.63 -4.71
N GLU A 177 -0.63 10.93 -4.91
CA GLU A 177 -1.66 11.87 -5.36
C GLU A 177 -2.12 11.56 -6.79
N ASP A 178 -1.15 11.34 -7.70
CA ASP A 178 -1.40 11.13 -9.13
C ASP A 178 -1.67 9.64 -9.51
N LEU A 179 -2.05 8.80 -8.55
CA LEU A 179 -2.40 7.41 -8.87
C LEU A 179 -3.67 7.37 -9.75
N PRO A 180 -3.65 6.70 -10.92
CA PRO A 180 -4.81 6.61 -11.79
C PRO A 180 -6.06 6.11 -11.07
N VAL A 181 -7.19 6.74 -11.34
CA VAL A 181 -8.47 6.50 -10.66
C VAL A 181 -8.91 5.03 -10.72
N VAL A 182 -8.70 4.39 -11.87
CA VAL A 182 -9.02 2.98 -12.11
C VAL A 182 -8.14 2.06 -11.27
N THR A 183 -6.85 2.40 -11.15
CA THR A 183 -5.90 1.67 -10.29
C THR A 183 -6.26 1.82 -8.81
N ARG A 184 -6.68 3.02 -8.37
CA ARG A 184 -7.19 3.27 -7.00
C ARG A 184 -8.41 2.40 -6.70
N LEU A 185 -9.34 2.28 -7.65
CA LEU A 185 -10.51 1.40 -7.54
C LEU A 185 -10.12 -0.09 -7.48
N ALA A 186 -9.14 -0.52 -8.28
CA ALA A 186 -8.65 -1.89 -8.26
C ALA A 186 -8.02 -2.26 -6.90
N LEU A 187 -7.29 -1.33 -6.27
CA LEU A 187 -6.75 -1.49 -4.92
C LEU A 187 -7.87 -1.63 -3.87
N ALA A 188 -8.85 -0.73 -3.89
CA ALA A 188 -10.00 -0.78 -2.99
C ALA A 188 -10.74 -2.13 -3.12
N THR A 189 -10.98 -2.56 -4.36
CA THR A 189 -11.66 -3.84 -4.63
C THR A 189 -10.86 -5.04 -4.10
N LYS A 190 -9.53 -5.07 -4.28
CA LYS A 190 -8.68 -6.15 -3.75
C LYS A 190 -8.67 -6.17 -2.22
N LEU A 191 -8.65 -5.01 -1.57
CA LEU A 191 -8.74 -4.90 -0.12
C LEU A 191 -10.08 -5.45 0.38
N SER A 192 -11.21 -4.99 -0.18
CA SER A 192 -12.55 -5.46 0.19
C SER A 192 -12.68 -6.97 0.03
N ASN A 193 -12.21 -7.52 -1.09
CA ASN A 193 -12.23 -8.98 -1.33
C ASN A 193 -11.34 -9.75 -0.35
N SER A 194 -10.20 -9.19 0.07
CA SER A 194 -9.30 -9.82 1.04
C SER A 194 -9.90 -9.83 2.44
N LEU A 195 -10.54 -8.72 2.84
CA LEU A 195 -11.27 -8.63 4.10
C LEU A 195 -12.48 -9.58 4.14
N ALA A 196 -13.28 -9.68 3.07
CA ALA A 196 -14.36 -10.64 3.03
C ALA A 196 -13.88 -12.09 3.19
N ARG A 197 -12.83 -12.48 2.46
CA ARG A 197 -12.24 -13.83 2.61
C ARG A 197 -11.79 -14.09 4.04
N PHE A 198 -11.18 -13.10 4.70
CA PHE A 198 -10.76 -13.21 6.08
C PHE A 198 -11.94 -13.38 7.06
N VAL A 199 -12.97 -12.54 6.93
CA VAL A 199 -14.13 -12.59 7.83
C VAL A 199 -14.93 -13.89 7.65
N VAL A 200 -15.04 -14.39 6.41
CA VAL A 200 -15.66 -15.68 6.11
C VAL A 200 -14.83 -16.85 6.66
N SER A 201 -13.50 -16.83 6.49
CA SER A 201 -12.64 -17.91 7.01
C SER A 201 -12.63 -17.98 8.54
N ARG A 202 -12.83 -16.85 9.21
CA ARG A 202 -13.01 -16.77 10.66
C ARG A 202 -14.42 -17.12 11.14
N SER A 203 -15.35 -17.42 10.23
CA SER A 203 -16.78 -17.68 10.52
C SER A 203 -17.49 -16.53 11.24
N TRP A 204 -17.00 -15.30 11.10
CA TRP A 204 -17.62 -14.10 11.69
C TRP A 204 -18.83 -13.63 10.87
N LEU A 205 -18.81 -13.85 9.56
CA LEU A 205 -19.94 -13.65 8.65
C LEU A 205 -20.04 -14.83 7.69
N ASN A 206 -21.27 -15.14 7.28
CA ASN A 206 -21.49 -16.03 6.15
C ASN A 206 -21.10 -15.34 4.83
N ALA A 207 -20.90 -16.16 3.78
CA ALA A 207 -20.45 -15.69 2.47
C ALA A 207 -21.38 -14.62 1.88
N ASP A 208 -22.70 -14.79 1.98
CA ASP A 208 -23.67 -13.84 1.43
C ASP A 208 -23.61 -12.48 2.11
N ARG A 209 -23.51 -12.44 3.45
CA ARG A 209 -23.38 -11.18 4.20
C ARG A 209 -22.04 -10.51 3.92
N ALA A 210 -20.95 -11.27 3.81
CA ALA A 210 -19.65 -10.73 3.45
C ALA A 210 -19.63 -10.17 2.02
N GLY A 211 -20.24 -10.88 1.07
CA GLY A 211 -20.39 -10.43 -0.32
C GLY A 211 -21.17 -9.12 -0.43
N ARG A 212 -22.31 -9.01 0.26
CA ARG A 212 -23.09 -7.76 0.33
C ARG A 212 -22.29 -6.61 0.94
N ALA A 213 -21.61 -6.85 2.06
CA ALA A 213 -20.77 -5.84 2.70
C ALA A 213 -19.64 -5.34 1.77
N VAL A 214 -19.04 -6.24 0.97
CA VAL A 214 -18.06 -5.86 -0.05
C VAL A 214 -18.67 -5.04 -1.17
N SER A 215 -19.87 -5.40 -1.65
CA SER A 215 -20.55 -4.61 -2.69
C SER A 215 -20.85 -3.21 -2.20
N ASP A 216 -21.40 -3.06 -0.98
CA ASP A 216 -21.68 -1.74 -0.40
C ASP A 216 -20.39 -0.94 -0.15
N ALA A 217 -19.31 -1.59 0.31
CA ALA A 217 -18.02 -0.94 0.48
C ALA A 217 -17.43 -0.49 -0.87
N ARG A 218 -17.51 -1.33 -1.91
CA ARG A 218 -17.03 -1.00 -3.26
C ARG A 218 -17.79 0.20 -3.82
N ASP A 219 -19.11 0.20 -3.77
CA ASP A 219 -19.91 1.30 -4.30
C ASP A 219 -19.62 2.62 -3.56
N ARG A 220 -19.39 2.55 -2.23
CA ARG A 220 -18.98 3.72 -1.45
C ARG A 220 -17.61 4.22 -1.91
N SER A 221 -16.63 3.33 -2.06
CA SER A 221 -15.31 3.67 -2.58
C SER A 221 -15.39 4.25 -3.99
N ILE A 222 -16.24 3.74 -4.88
CA ILE A 222 -16.41 4.31 -6.23
C ILE A 222 -16.87 5.76 -6.15
N VAL A 223 -17.89 6.05 -5.35
CA VAL A 223 -18.44 7.41 -5.23
C VAL A 223 -17.43 8.37 -4.59
N ASP A 224 -16.68 7.91 -3.60
CA ASP A 224 -15.64 8.70 -2.92
C ASP A 224 -14.43 8.96 -3.82
N ILE A 225 -13.96 7.94 -4.54
CA ILE A 225 -12.90 8.06 -5.55
C ILE A 225 -13.33 9.02 -6.67
N ALA A 226 -14.55 8.88 -7.17
CA ALA A 226 -15.09 9.72 -8.23
C ALA A 226 -15.19 11.20 -7.80
N ALA A 227 -15.46 11.48 -6.52
CA ALA A 227 -15.57 12.85 -6.03
C ALA A 227 -14.23 13.62 -6.03
N HIS A 228 -13.11 12.89 -6.13
CA HIS A 228 -11.76 13.46 -6.20
C HIS A 228 -11.14 13.32 -7.59
N ALA A 229 -11.87 12.77 -8.57
CA ALA A 229 -11.37 12.56 -9.92
C ALA A 229 -11.51 13.84 -10.76
N ARG A 230 -10.57 14.06 -11.69
CA ARG A 230 -10.67 15.12 -12.72
C ARG A 230 -11.57 14.65 -13.87
N ASP A 231 -12.03 15.56 -14.73
CA ASP A 231 -12.96 15.23 -15.83
C ASP A 231 -12.48 14.09 -16.77
N ASP A 232 -11.20 14.12 -17.17
CA ASP A 232 -10.63 13.07 -18.04
C ASP A 232 -10.58 11.71 -17.31
N ASP A 233 -10.25 11.72 -16.03
CA ASP A 233 -10.24 10.54 -15.17
C ASP A 233 -11.66 10.01 -14.97
N MET A 234 -12.65 10.89 -14.81
CA MET A 234 -14.05 10.51 -14.65
C MET A 234 -14.57 9.74 -15.87
N CYS A 235 -14.23 10.19 -17.08
CA CYS A 235 -14.59 9.47 -18.31
C CYS A 235 -13.97 8.05 -18.33
N SER A 236 -12.70 7.93 -17.95
CA SER A 236 -12.01 6.63 -17.88
C SER A 236 -12.63 5.71 -16.81
N LEU A 237 -13.00 6.27 -15.66
CA LEU A 237 -13.65 5.56 -14.55
C LEU A 237 -15.00 5.01 -14.99
N VAL A 238 -15.87 5.84 -15.57
CA VAL A 238 -17.21 5.43 -15.98
C VAL A 238 -17.15 4.39 -17.11
N ALA A 239 -16.23 4.54 -18.07
CA ALA A 239 -15.99 3.54 -19.09
C ALA A 239 -15.53 2.20 -18.48
N HIS A 240 -14.64 2.24 -17.49
CA HIS A 240 -14.22 1.04 -16.75
C HIS A 240 -15.37 0.39 -15.98
N LEU A 241 -16.19 1.17 -15.27
CA LEU A 241 -17.35 0.68 -14.54
C LEU A 241 -18.37 0.03 -15.48
N ARG A 242 -18.58 0.59 -16.68
CA ARG A 242 -19.44 -0.03 -17.70
C ARG A 242 -18.84 -1.34 -18.20
N ALA A 243 -17.57 -1.34 -18.59
CA ALA A 243 -16.89 -2.52 -19.13
C ALA A 243 -16.86 -3.69 -18.13
N THR A 244 -16.79 -3.39 -16.83
CA THR A 244 -16.79 -4.39 -15.75
C THR A 244 -18.17 -4.72 -15.20
N GLY A 245 -19.24 -4.12 -15.72
CA GLY A 245 -20.62 -4.33 -15.25
C GLY A 245 -20.92 -3.74 -13.87
N GLN A 246 -20.06 -2.85 -13.37
CA GLN A 246 -20.20 -2.18 -12.07
C GLN A 246 -21.06 -0.90 -12.15
N LEU A 247 -21.31 -0.37 -13.35
CA LEU A 247 -22.18 0.80 -13.57
C LEU A 247 -23.67 0.43 -13.45
N THR A 248 -24.11 0.18 -12.21
CA THR A 248 -25.49 -0.27 -11.92
C THR A 248 -26.45 0.90 -11.65
N PRO A 249 -27.77 0.73 -11.83
CA PRO A 249 -28.76 1.75 -11.42
C PRO A 249 -28.63 2.14 -9.94
N GLY A 250 -28.29 1.18 -9.07
CA GLY A 250 -28.08 1.43 -7.64
C GLY A 250 -26.86 2.31 -7.37
N LEU A 251 -25.76 2.10 -8.10
CA LEU A 251 -24.57 2.96 -8.00
C LEU A 251 -24.86 4.38 -8.52
N ILE A 252 -25.55 4.52 -9.66
CA ILE A 252 -25.91 5.82 -10.24
C ILE A 252 -26.84 6.58 -9.29
N LEU A 253 -27.81 5.90 -8.68
CA LEU A 253 -28.68 6.49 -7.66
C LEU A 253 -27.89 6.88 -6.40
N ARG A 254 -26.95 6.04 -5.95
CA ARG A 254 -26.06 6.37 -4.82
C ARG A 254 -25.24 7.62 -5.13
N ALA A 255 -24.67 7.75 -6.33
CA ALA A 255 -23.91 8.94 -6.74
C ALA A 255 -24.76 10.21 -6.60
N LEU A 256 -26.01 10.17 -7.09
CA LEU A 256 -26.94 11.29 -6.97
C LEU A 256 -27.37 11.58 -5.53
N LEU A 257 -27.58 10.56 -4.69
CA LEU A 257 -27.97 10.70 -3.28
C LEU A 257 -26.81 11.15 -2.37
N SER A 258 -25.57 10.87 -2.77
CA SER A 258 -24.37 11.50 -2.21
C SER A 258 -24.12 12.89 -2.82
N GLY A 259 -24.85 13.19 -3.90
CA GLY A 259 -24.78 14.30 -4.84
C GLY A 259 -23.40 14.60 -5.41
N ASN A 260 -22.69 13.52 -5.75
CA ASN A 260 -21.71 13.53 -6.81
C ASN A 260 -22.45 13.59 -8.15
N THR A 261 -22.78 14.81 -8.61
CA THR A 261 -23.50 15.04 -9.86
C THR A 261 -22.65 14.74 -11.09
N GLU A 262 -21.34 14.88 -11.00
CA GLU A 262 -20.41 14.59 -12.10
C GLU A 262 -20.45 13.09 -12.45
N LEU A 263 -20.30 12.21 -11.46
CA LEU A 263 -20.43 10.76 -11.69
C LEU A 263 -21.82 10.39 -12.25
N PHE A 264 -22.88 11.05 -11.77
CA PHE A 264 -24.23 10.85 -12.28
C PHE A 264 -24.38 11.26 -13.75
N ASP A 265 -23.95 12.46 -14.11
CA ASP A 265 -24.06 13.00 -15.47
C ASP A 265 -23.18 12.20 -16.44
N HIS A 266 -21.93 11.88 -16.07
CA HIS A 266 -21.04 11.07 -16.90
C HIS A 266 -21.55 9.64 -17.07
N ALA A 267 -22.17 9.03 -16.05
CA ALA A 267 -22.84 7.74 -16.20
C ALA A 267 -23.97 7.78 -17.24
N LEU A 268 -24.78 8.85 -17.23
CA LEU A 268 -25.85 9.02 -18.22
C LEU A 268 -25.31 9.33 -19.61
N VAL A 269 -24.22 10.09 -19.74
CA VAL A 269 -23.51 10.31 -21.01
C VAL A 269 -23.07 8.99 -21.61
N GLU A 270 -22.35 8.18 -20.82
CA GLU A 270 -21.84 6.88 -21.25
C GLU A 270 -22.98 5.96 -21.68
N LEU A 271 -24.01 5.80 -20.83
CA LEU A 271 -25.12 4.88 -21.10
C LEU A 271 -26.02 5.33 -22.27
N SER A 272 -26.32 6.63 -22.39
CA SER A 272 -27.23 7.15 -23.42
C SER A 272 -26.55 7.48 -24.75
N GLY A 273 -25.21 7.61 -24.76
CA GLY A 273 -24.42 8.08 -25.90
C GLY A 273 -24.73 9.52 -26.33
N LEU A 274 -25.29 10.33 -25.43
CA LEU A 274 -25.57 11.75 -25.68
C LEU A 274 -24.43 12.64 -25.18
N PRO A 275 -24.17 13.79 -25.83
CA PRO A 275 -23.18 14.76 -25.32
C PRO A 275 -23.54 15.27 -23.92
N LEU A 276 -22.53 15.55 -23.09
CA LEU A 276 -22.70 16.04 -21.71
C LEU A 276 -23.64 17.25 -21.62
N SER A 277 -23.48 18.24 -22.52
CA SER A 277 -24.35 19.43 -22.56
C SER A 277 -25.83 19.11 -22.79
N ARG A 278 -26.14 18.01 -23.49
CA ARG A 278 -27.52 17.57 -23.72
C ARG A 278 -28.06 16.79 -22.53
N VAL A 279 -27.23 15.95 -21.91
CA VAL A 279 -27.58 15.22 -20.68
C VAL A 279 -27.91 16.21 -19.58
N THR A 280 -27.03 17.18 -19.31
CA THR A 280 -27.25 18.20 -18.27
C THR A 280 -28.52 19.01 -18.55
N ALA A 281 -28.77 19.42 -19.80
CA ALA A 281 -30.00 20.12 -20.15
C ALA A 281 -31.27 19.30 -19.89
N LEU A 282 -31.25 17.99 -20.19
CA LEU A 282 -32.39 17.09 -19.95
C LEU A 282 -32.59 16.76 -18.46
N VAL A 283 -31.51 16.67 -17.68
CA VAL A 283 -31.56 16.44 -16.23
C VAL A 283 -32.18 17.64 -15.50
N HIS A 284 -31.89 18.86 -15.96
CA HIS A 284 -32.38 20.10 -15.35
C HIS A 284 -33.68 20.64 -15.97
N ASP A 285 -34.23 19.96 -16.98
CA ASP A 285 -35.46 20.38 -17.62
C ASP A 285 -36.68 20.09 -16.71
N ARG A 286 -37.41 21.16 -16.40
CA ARG A 286 -38.62 21.10 -15.55
C ARG A 286 -39.85 20.54 -16.27
N GLY A 287 -39.74 20.25 -17.57
CA GLY A 287 -40.83 19.76 -18.42
C GLY A 287 -41.34 18.34 -18.11
N GLY A 288 -40.80 17.64 -17.11
CA GLY A 288 -41.30 16.36 -16.57
C GLY A 288 -41.15 15.13 -17.48
N ALA A 289 -41.10 15.30 -18.80
CA ALA A 289 -41.01 14.22 -19.79
C ALA A 289 -39.57 13.90 -20.25
N SER A 290 -38.66 14.87 -20.14
CA SER A 290 -37.26 14.76 -20.57
C SER A 290 -36.46 13.75 -19.76
N LEU A 291 -36.56 13.78 -18.44
CA LEU A 291 -35.84 12.87 -17.55
C LEU A 291 -36.24 11.40 -17.79
N PRO A 292 -37.53 10.99 -17.79
CA PRO A 292 -37.91 9.61 -18.12
C PRO A 292 -37.39 9.14 -19.48
N ALA A 293 -37.42 10.00 -20.50
CA ALA A 293 -36.91 9.68 -21.83
C ALA A 293 -35.38 9.45 -21.83
N LEU A 294 -34.64 10.26 -21.07
CA LEU A 294 -33.20 10.10 -20.89
C LEU A 294 -32.86 8.80 -20.15
N LEU A 295 -33.54 8.52 -19.03
CA LEU A 295 -33.32 7.29 -18.24
C LEU A 295 -33.64 6.03 -19.04
N THR A 296 -34.72 6.07 -19.84
CA THR A 296 -35.08 4.99 -20.78
C THR A 296 -33.99 4.79 -21.83
N ARG A 297 -33.47 5.87 -22.41
CA ARG A 297 -32.37 5.81 -23.38
C ARG A 297 -31.07 5.27 -22.77
N ALA A 298 -30.81 5.58 -21.51
CA ALA A 298 -29.69 5.05 -20.74
C ALA A 298 -29.89 3.56 -20.34
N GLY A 299 -31.03 2.94 -20.67
CA GLY A 299 -31.31 1.54 -20.36
C GLY A 299 -31.60 1.29 -18.88
N LEU A 300 -31.95 2.33 -18.11
CA LEU A 300 -32.30 2.18 -16.70
C LEU A 300 -33.74 1.65 -16.56
N PRO A 301 -34.02 0.76 -15.58
CA PRO A 301 -35.36 0.20 -15.41
C PRO A 301 -36.38 1.28 -15.01
N GLU A 302 -37.56 1.28 -15.63
CA GLU A 302 -38.64 2.25 -15.34
C GLU A 302 -39.04 2.29 -13.85
N SER A 303 -38.93 1.16 -13.16
CA SER A 303 -39.17 1.06 -11.71
C SER A 303 -38.26 1.96 -10.87
N THR A 304 -37.14 2.42 -11.41
CA THR A 304 -36.18 3.30 -10.71
C THR A 304 -36.44 4.79 -10.96
N PHE A 305 -37.27 5.15 -11.96
CA PHE A 305 -37.49 6.54 -12.36
C PHE A 305 -38.08 7.42 -11.24
N PRO A 306 -39.03 6.93 -10.39
CA PRO A 306 -39.53 7.71 -9.27
C PRO A 306 -38.42 8.12 -8.29
N ALA A 307 -37.46 7.23 -8.03
CA ALA A 307 -36.36 7.52 -7.12
C ALA A 307 -35.40 8.58 -7.68
N PHE A 308 -35.03 8.50 -8.97
CA PHE A 308 -34.19 9.51 -9.61
C PHE A 308 -34.86 10.89 -9.63
N ARG A 309 -36.15 10.93 -9.95
CA ARG A 309 -36.92 12.17 -9.94
C ARG A 309 -36.96 12.78 -8.53
N ALA A 310 -37.33 11.99 -7.53
CA ALA A 310 -37.38 12.46 -6.15
C ALA A 310 -36.01 12.91 -5.65
N ALA A 311 -34.92 12.28 -6.08
CA ALA A 311 -33.56 12.66 -5.71
C ALA A 311 -33.14 14.01 -6.32
N LEU A 312 -33.49 14.27 -7.59
CA LEU A 312 -33.25 15.56 -8.26
C LEU A 312 -34.10 16.68 -7.65
N GLU A 313 -35.38 16.43 -7.36
CA GLU A 313 -36.26 17.38 -6.67
C GLU A 313 -35.72 17.70 -5.27
N ALA A 314 -35.32 16.68 -4.50
CA ALA A 314 -34.72 16.88 -3.18
C ALA A 314 -33.41 17.67 -3.24
N ARG A 315 -32.58 17.45 -4.27
CA ARG A 315 -31.34 18.21 -4.49
C ARG A 315 -31.65 19.69 -4.72
N ASP A 316 -32.61 20.00 -5.58
CA ASP A 316 -32.97 21.36 -5.94
C ASP A 316 -33.67 22.10 -4.78
N GLU A 317 -34.42 21.39 -3.91
CA GLU A 317 -35.07 21.94 -2.71
C GLU A 317 -34.09 22.19 -1.55
N ILE A 318 -33.22 21.22 -1.24
CA ILE A 318 -32.37 21.23 -0.05
C ILE A 318 -31.10 22.06 -0.29
N GLY A 319 -30.66 22.17 -1.55
CA GLY A 319 -29.36 22.73 -1.89
C GLY A 319 -28.19 21.87 -1.39
N PHE A 320 -26.99 22.20 -1.85
CA PHE A 320 -25.76 21.52 -1.43
C PHE A 320 -25.03 22.35 -0.36
N VAL A 321 -25.35 22.13 0.92
CA VAL A 321 -24.44 22.53 2.02
C VAL A 321 -23.22 21.61 1.95
N GLY A 322 -22.02 22.18 2.05
CA GLY A 322 -20.75 21.45 1.92
C GLY A 322 -20.68 20.23 2.84
N THR A 323 -20.11 19.14 2.35
CA THR A 323 -19.87 17.92 3.12
C THR A 323 -18.90 18.22 4.27
N VAL A 324 -19.40 18.18 5.51
CA VAL A 324 -18.56 18.17 6.71
C VAL A 324 -17.76 16.87 6.71
N GLY A 325 -16.42 16.94 6.72
CA GLY A 325 -15.51 15.80 6.84
C GLY A 325 -14.81 15.30 5.56
N GLY A 326 -14.88 16.03 4.44
CA GLY A 326 -14.07 15.76 3.23
C GLY A 326 -14.41 14.49 2.40
N THR A 327 -15.07 13.48 2.99
CA THR A 327 -15.48 12.25 2.30
C THR A 327 -16.86 12.36 1.66
N THR A 328 -17.03 11.76 0.48
CA THR A 328 -18.33 11.79 -0.21
C THR A 328 -19.21 10.64 0.24
N ARG A 329 -20.31 10.98 0.92
CA ARG A 329 -21.23 10.03 1.57
C ARG A 329 -22.69 10.32 1.23
N LEU A 330 -23.53 9.30 1.41
CA LEU A 330 -24.98 9.41 1.26
C LEU A 330 -25.53 10.49 2.18
N ARG A 331 -26.33 11.41 1.63
CA ARG A 331 -26.96 12.48 2.40
C ARG A 331 -28.26 12.00 3.01
N ARG A 332 -28.29 11.81 4.33
CA ARG A 332 -29.46 11.25 5.04
C ARG A 332 -30.78 11.92 4.65
N ARG A 333 -30.84 13.25 4.65
CA ARG A 333 -32.05 14.02 4.27
C ARG A 333 -32.53 13.70 2.85
N MET A 334 -31.63 13.56 1.88
CA MET A 334 -31.98 13.18 0.51
C MET A 334 -32.52 11.75 0.46
N VAL A 335 -31.84 10.82 1.13
CA VAL A 335 -32.24 9.41 1.17
C VAL A 335 -33.62 9.22 1.81
N GLU A 336 -33.86 9.83 2.97
CA GLU A 336 -35.14 9.76 3.68
C GLU A 336 -36.29 10.37 2.85
N ARG A 337 -36.04 11.49 2.16
CA ARG A 337 -37.01 12.12 1.26
C ARG A 337 -37.38 11.20 0.10
N VAL A 338 -36.38 10.62 -0.57
CA VAL A 338 -36.58 9.70 -1.69
C VAL A 338 -37.28 8.43 -1.26
N LEU A 339 -36.91 7.87 -0.10
CA LEU A 339 -37.58 6.70 0.47
C LEU A 339 -39.06 7.00 0.76
N THR A 340 -39.35 8.12 1.43
CA THR A 340 -40.74 8.53 1.75
C THR A 340 -41.58 8.71 0.48
N MET A 341 -41.02 9.34 -0.55
CA MET A 341 -41.71 9.52 -1.84
C MET A 341 -41.97 8.19 -2.55
N CYS A 342 -41.02 7.25 -2.50
CA CYS A 342 -41.19 5.93 -3.10
C CYS A 342 -42.20 5.06 -2.33
N GLU A 343 -42.27 5.17 -1.01
CA GLU A 343 -43.25 4.45 -0.18
C GLU A 343 -44.68 4.99 -0.34
N THR A 344 -44.83 6.28 -0.67
CA THR A 344 -46.13 6.95 -0.83
C THR A 344 -46.63 7.02 -2.28
N ALA A 345 -45.82 6.59 -3.25
CA ALA A 345 -46.17 6.64 -4.65
C ALA A 345 -47.33 5.65 -4.98
N PRO A 346 -48.31 6.05 -5.81
CA PRO A 346 -49.46 5.22 -6.17
C PRO A 346 -49.14 4.09 -7.17
N ALA A 347 -47.93 4.06 -7.74
CA ALA A 347 -47.46 3.00 -8.63
C ALA A 347 -46.69 1.94 -7.82
N GLU A 348 -46.77 0.66 -8.22
CA GLU A 348 -46.00 -0.44 -7.62
C GLU A 348 -44.50 -0.18 -7.79
N VAL A 349 -43.89 0.53 -6.85
CA VAL A 349 -42.44 0.66 -6.77
C VAL A 349 -41.88 -0.72 -6.47
N SER A 350 -40.89 -1.12 -7.28
CA SER A 350 -40.25 -2.43 -7.16
C SER A 350 -39.72 -2.67 -5.74
N GLU A 351 -40.11 -3.78 -5.12
CA GLU A 351 -39.67 -4.19 -3.77
C GLU A 351 -38.13 -4.17 -3.60
N PRO A 352 -37.32 -4.66 -4.57
CA PRO A 352 -35.87 -4.47 -4.59
C PRO A 352 -35.39 -3.02 -4.40
N LEU A 353 -36.06 -2.03 -5.01
CA LEU A 353 -35.68 -0.63 -4.87
C LEU A 353 -35.96 -0.10 -3.46
N LEU A 354 -37.09 -0.47 -2.86
CA LEU A 354 -37.40 -0.11 -1.48
C LEU A 354 -36.41 -0.73 -0.49
N ILE A 355 -36.00 -1.98 -0.71
CA ILE A 355 -34.95 -2.64 0.09
C ILE A 355 -33.63 -1.86 -0.02
N LEU A 356 -33.23 -1.47 -1.24
CA LEU A 356 -32.02 -0.68 -1.46
C LEU A 356 -32.09 0.69 -0.75
N LEU A 357 -33.20 1.42 -0.90
CA LEU A 357 -33.39 2.72 -0.26
C LEU A 357 -33.41 2.64 1.26
N ARG A 358 -34.03 1.61 1.85
CA ARG A 358 -33.97 1.35 3.30
C ARG A 358 -32.55 1.02 3.77
N ARG A 359 -31.78 0.32 2.94
CA ARG A 359 -30.35 0.05 3.20
C ARG A 359 -29.55 1.37 3.21
N PHE A 360 -29.75 2.22 2.20
CA PHE A 360 -29.13 3.55 2.14
C PHE A 360 -29.54 4.44 3.33
N ALA A 361 -30.81 4.37 3.77
CA ALA A 361 -31.30 5.14 4.91
C ALA A 361 -30.58 4.69 6.19
N THR A 362 -30.46 3.39 6.40
CA THR A 362 -29.72 2.81 7.54
C THR A 362 -28.23 3.17 7.49
N GLU A 363 -27.62 3.10 6.31
CA GLU A 363 -26.22 3.46 6.09
C GLU A 363 -25.96 4.94 6.42
N SER A 364 -26.72 5.85 5.80
CA SER A 364 -26.57 7.29 6.01
C SER A 364 -26.81 7.71 7.47
N ALA A 365 -27.79 7.11 8.15
CA ALA A 365 -28.04 7.38 9.57
C ALA A 365 -26.87 6.94 10.47
N ARG A 366 -26.26 5.78 10.17
CA ARG A 366 -25.07 5.30 10.90
C ARG A 366 -23.85 6.18 10.64
N GLU A 367 -23.65 6.62 9.41
CA GLU A 367 -22.50 7.43 9.04
C GLU A 367 -22.59 8.86 9.61
N GLU A 368 -23.79 9.45 9.62
CA GLU A 368 -24.02 10.73 10.28
C GLU A 368 -23.82 10.63 11.80
N ALA A 369 -24.29 9.54 12.42
CA ALA A 369 -24.08 9.30 13.85
C ALA A 369 -22.58 9.14 14.19
N ARG A 370 -21.80 8.45 13.35
CA ARG A 370 -20.34 8.32 13.54
C ARG A 370 -19.64 9.66 13.52
N VAL A 371 -19.88 10.47 12.48
CA VAL A 371 -19.23 11.79 12.37
C VAL A 371 -19.64 12.70 13.52
N PHE A 372 -20.91 12.69 13.92
CA PHE A 372 -21.35 13.45 15.09
C PHE A 372 -20.64 12.99 16.38
N CYS A 373 -20.48 11.68 16.58
CA CYS A 373 -19.72 11.16 17.73
C CYS A 373 -18.24 11.54 17.68
N ASP A 374 -17.60 11.44 16.51
CA ASP A 374 -16.19 11.80 16.33
C ASP A 374 -15.97 13.30 16.59
N GLU A 375 -16.87 14.17 16.09
CA GLU A 375 -16.86 15.61 16.38
C GLU A 375 -16.94 15.87 17.89
N LEU A 376 -17.89 15.26 18.60
CA LEU A 376 -18.00 15.39 20.06
C LEU A 376 -16.75 14.91 20.81
N VAL A 377 -16.12 13.83 20.36
CA VAL A 377 -14.86 13.33 20.95
C VAL A 377 -13.72 14.31 20.72
N THR A 378 -13.62 14.89 19.52
CA THR A 378 -12.60 15.90 19.21
C THR A 378 -12.82 17.20 19.99
N GLU A 379 -14.07 17.63 20.16
CA GLU A 379 -14.43 18.80 20.97
C GLU A 379 -14.11 18.57 22.45
N ALA A 380 -14.46 17.41 23.00
CA ALA A 380 -14.14 17.05 24.38
C ALA A 380 -12.63 16.93 24.64
N ALA A 381 -11.86 16.47 23.65
CA ALA A 381 -10.39 16.46 23.72
C ALA A 381 -9.76 17.85 23.59
N ALA A 382 -10.48 18.82 23.01
CA ALA A 382 -10.03 20.20 22.83
C ALA A 382 -10.42 21.13 23.99
N GLU A 383 -11.30 20.71 24.91
CA GLU A 383 -11.58 21.47 26.12
C GLU A 383 -10.38 21.40 27.09
N PRO A 384 -9.71 22.52 27.40
CA PRO A 384 -8.72 22.53 28.48
C PRO A 384 -9.46 22.28 29.80
N THR A 385 -8.92 21.39 30.63
CA THR A 385 -9.33 21.21 32.02
C THR A 385 -9.43 22.58 32.69
N ARG A 386 -10.65 23.06 32.94
CA ARG A 386 -10.88 24.26 33.76
C ARG A 386 -10.44 23.94 35.18
N ASP A 387 -9.22 24.34 35.53
CA ASP A 387 -8.85 24.63 36.90
C ASP A 387 -9.65 25.85 37.37
N GLU A 388 -10.91 25.61 37.77
CA GLU A 388 -11.71 26.55 38.56
C GLU A 388 -12.33 25.77 39.72
N ILE A 389 -11.52 25.48 40.73
CA ILE A 389 -12.04 25.37 42.09
C ILE A 389 -12.07 26.78 42.65
N ASP A 390 -13.28 27.33 42.66
CA ASP A 390 -13.69 28.53 43.36
C ASP A 390 -13.14 28.53 44.80
N GLU A 391 -12.33 29.54 45.16
CA GLU A 391 -11.91 29.78 46.55
C GLU A 391 -13.15 30.12 47.39
N MET A 392 -13.77 29.12 48.01
CA MET A 392 -14.70 29.35 49.11
C MET A 392 -13.93 29.87 50.34
N PRO A 393 -14.35 30.98 50.98
CA PRO A 393 -13.70 31.47 52.18
C PRO A 393 -14.00 30.51 53.34
N VAL A 394 -12.94 30.06 54.02
CA VAL A 394 -13.03 29.22 55.21
C VAL A 394 -13.67 30.00 56.35
N CYS A 395 -14.90 29.66 56.72
CA CYS A 395 -15.46 29.97 58.03
C CYS A 395 -15.02 28.87 59.01
N GLU A 396 -14.20 29.23 59.99
CA GLU A 396 -13.85 28.39 61.14
C GLU A 396 -15.11 28.01 61.95
N PRO A 397 -15.29 26.74 62.35
CA PRO A 397 -16.21 26.38 63.41
C PRO A 397 -15.46 26.13 64.74
N GLU A 398 -15.99 26.78 65.78
CA GLU A 398 -15.53 26.75 67.17
C GLU A 398 -15.66 25.36 67.85
N PHE A 399 -14.77 25.15 68.82
CA PHE A 399 -14.53 24.01 69.72
C PHE A 399 -15.75 23.23 70.27
N TYR A 400 -15.58 21.90 70.38
CA TYR A 400 -16.08 21.10 71.52
C TYR A 400 -15.31 19.77 71.69
N GLU A 401 -14.55 19.61 72.77
CA GLU A 401 -14.03 18.32 73.28
C GLU A 401 -14.95 17.79 74.39
N PRO A 402 -15.11 16.47 74.52
CA PRO A 402 -15.25 15.89 75.86
C PRO A 402 -14.40 14.62 76.10
N GLU A 403 -13.50 14.77 77.07
CA GLU A 403 -13.07 13.88 78.17
C GLU A 403 -13.09 12.34 78.08
N PHE A 404 -11.92 11.79 78.43
CA PHE A 404 -11.48 10.40 78.61
C PHE A 404 -12.28 9.52 79.59
N ARG A 405 -12.24 8.20 79.34
CA ARG A 405 -12.22 7.16 80.39
C ARG A 405 -11.23 6.04 80.04
N GLU A 406 -10.19 5.89 80.87
CA GLU A 406 -9.31 4.73 80.98
C GLU A 406 -9.99 3.60 81.76
N GLU A 407 -9.78 2.34 81.37
CA GLU A 407 -9.81 1.24 82.34
C GLU A 407 -8.87 0.08 81.94
N PHE A 408 -8.05 -0.27 82.94
CA PHE A 408 -7.31 -1.51 83.21
C PHE A 408 -5.94 -1.84 82.55
N ARG A 409 -4.93 -1.74 83.43
CA ARG A 409 -3.55 -2.23 83.44
C ARG A 409 -3.44 -3.76 83.49
N GLU A 410 -2.29 -4.30 83.08
CA GLU A 410 -1.42 -5.12 83.95
C GLU A 410 0.09 -4.91 83.65
N PRO A 411 1.02 -5.16 84.62
CA PRO A 411 2.33 -4.48 84.69
C PRO A 411 3.62 -5.35 84.78
N ALA A 412 4.72 -4.79 84.22
CA ALA A 412 6.17 -4.86 84.61
C ALA A 412 6.89 -6.24 84.66
N PRO A 413 8.23 -6.34 84.94
CA PRO A 413 9.38 -5.38 84.93
C PRO A 413 10.59 -5.91 84.07
N SER A 414 11.49 -5.11 83.46
CA SER A 414 12.62 -4.25 83.92
C SER A 414 14.04 -4.88 83.87
N ILE A 415 15.03 -4.03 83.49
CA ILE A 415 16.51 -4.06 83.75
C ILE A 415 17.37 -4.91 82.77
N ALA A 416 18.58 -4.54 82.31
CA ALA A 416 19.34 -3.30 82.13
C ALA A 416 20.66 -3.62 81.38
N PHE A 417 21.09 -2.69 80.51
CA PHE A 417 22.45 -2.16 80.26
C PHE A 417 23.70 -2.98 79.86
N LEU A 418 24.47 -2.29 78.99
CA LEU A 418 25.90 -2.39 78.57
C LEU A 418 26.21 -3.31 77.38
N SER A 419 27.13 -3.05 76.44
CA SER A 419 27.86 -1.86 75.92
C SER A 419 28.81 -2.38 74.81
N GLY A 420 29.17 -1.57 73.81
CA GLY A 420 30.30 -1.84 72.87
C GLY A 420 29.84 -1.94 71.40
N SER A 421 29.91 -0.88 70.58
CA SER A 421 31.07 -0.22 69.95
C SER A 421 31.24 -0.61 68.46
N ARG A 422 31.35 0.45 67.65
CA ARG A 422 32.08 0.59 66.37
C ARG A 422 31.38 0.32 65.02
N GLU A 423 31.36 1.42 64.27
CA GLU A 423 31.86 1.62 62.91
C GLU A 423 30.86 1.83 61.77
N GLU A 424 30.94 3.06 61.26
CA GLU A 424 30.35 3.65 60.06
C GLU A 424 30.82 2.92 58.79
N ASN A 425 29.94 2.78 57.80
CA ASN A 425 30.09 3.52 56.53
C ASN A 425 29.01 3.15 55.53
N ALA A 426 28.28 4.17 55.10
CA ALA A 426 27.37 4.14 53.97
C ALA A 426 28.13 4.47 52.67
N SER A 427 27.64 3.89 51.56
CA SER A 427 27.73 4.40 50.19
C SER A 427 29.12 4.50 49.54
N ASN A 428 29.60 3.42 48.90
CA ASN A 428 30.60 3.54 47.82
C ASN A 428 30.73 2.34 46.87
N GLN A 429 29.62 1.87 46.27
CA GLN A 429 29.67 0.83 45.22
C GLN A 429 29.14 1.26 43.84
N ASN A 430 28.34 2.31 43.71
CA ASN A 430 27.85 2.76 42.40
C ASN A 430 28.75 3.78 41.68
N THR A 431 29.71 4.40 42.37
CA THR A 431 30.57 5.45 41.79
C THR A 431 31.78 4.89 41.02
N ARG A 432 32.17 3.63 41.26
CA ARG A 432 33.33 2.99 40.60
C ARG A 432 33.00 2.28 39.28
N VAL A 433 31.73 1.99 39.02
CA VAL A 433 31.28 1.38 37.75
C VAL A 433 31.13 2.46 36.66
N LEU A 434 30.58 3.63 37.01
CA LEU A 434 30.42 4.75 36.08
C LEU A 434 31.74 5.42 35.67
N GLN A 435 32.76 5.38 36.54
CA GLN A 435 34.07 5.93 36.22
C GLN A 435 34.87 5.04 35.24
N ARG A 436 34.67 3.72 35.28
CA ARG A 436 35.28 2.76 34.33
C ARG A 436 34.59 2.74 32.96
N LEU A 437 33.29 3.01 32.90
CA LEU A 437 32.56 3.22 31.63
C LEU A 437 32.93 4.55 30.95
N ARG A 438 33.30 5.57 31.73
CA ARG A 438 33.72 6.89 31.22
C ARG A 438 35.14 6.92 30.64
N GLU A 439 36.00 6.00 31.05
CA GLU A 439 37.37 5.87 30.54
C GLU A 439 37.46 4.91 29.33
N ALA A 440 36.48 4.01 29.14
CA ALA A 440 36.44 3.07 28.01
C ALA A 440 35.83 3.63 26.71
N VAL A 441 35.28 4.86 26.71
CA VAL A 441 34.69 5.53 25.53
C VAL A 441 35.61 6.62 24.95
N LYS A 442 36.81 6.82 25.53
CA LYS A 442 37.69 7.93 25.16
C LYS A 442 38.66 7.70 24.01
N ASP A 443 38.74 6.51 23.43
CA ASP A 443 39.57 6.24 22.25
C ASP A 443 38.82 5.38 21.23
N PHE A 444 37.88 5.97 20.46
CA PHE A 444 37.50 5.54 19.09
C PHE A 444 36.35 6.41 18.54
N ARG A 445 36.67 7.49 17.80
CA ARG A 445 36.23 7.71 16.40
C ARG A 445 36.34 9.19 15.95
N PRO A 446 36.73 9.40 14.68
CA PRO A 446 36.87 10.71 14.05
C PRO A 446 35.62 11.17 13.28
N ARG A 447 35.40 12.50 13.35
CA ARG A 447 34.98 13.46 12.32
C ARG A 447 34.40 12.91 11.00
N PHE A 448 33.08 12.99 10.87
CA PHE A 448 32.37 13.09 9.59
C PHE A 448 31.30 14.18 9.77
N LEU A 449 31.46 15.30 9.06
CA LEU A 449 30.51 16.40 8.76
C LEU A 449 31.10 17.83 8.71
N ASP A 450 32.41 18.00 8.59
CA ASP A 450 33.00 19.27 8.11
C ASP A 450 33.43 19.14 6.64
N ARG A 451 32.52 19.39 5.68
CA ARG A 451 32.77 19.90 4.31
C ARG A 451 31.61 19.60 3.36
N TRP A 452 30.48 20.28 3.54
CA TRP A 452 29.69 20.78 2.41
C TRP A 452 29.55 22.28 2.60
N ALA A 453 30.63 23.00 2.28
CA ALA A 453 30.60 24.43 2.11
C ALA A 453 30.31 24.70 0.63
N PHE A 454 29.09 25.13 0.31
CA PHE A 454 28.83 25.96 -0.85
C PHE A 454 28.10 27.22 -0.36
N LYS A 455 28.78 28.37 -0.42
CA LYS A 455 28.18 29.70 -0.39
C LYS A 455 28.90 30.55 -1.43
N THR A 456 28.22 30.83 -2.53
CA THR A 456 28.38 32.07 -3.29
C THR A 456 27.24 33.00 -2.88
N GLN A 457 27.60 34.02 -2.10
CA GLN A 457 27.07 35.40 -1.97
C GLN A 457 26.04 35.85 -3.04
N PHE A 458 25.03 36.70 -2.82
CA PHE A 458 24.74 37.83 -1.90
C PHE A 458 23.21 38.04 -1.88
N ASP A 459 22.56 38.41 -0.76
CA ASP A 459 22.11 39.79 -0.46
C ASP A 459 21.30 39.86 0.84
N GLU A 460 21.46 40.96 1.57
CA GLU A 460 20.99 41.22 2.94
C GLU A 460 19.53 41.69 3.00
N ARG A 461 18.76 41.22 4.01
CA ARG A 461 17.86 42.04 4.85
C ARG A 461 17.27 41.24 6.02
N GLU A 462 17.25 41.91 7.17
CA GLU A 462 16.82 41.51 8.52
C GLU A 462 15.44 40.85 8.59
N PHE A 463 15.24 39.93 9.53
CA PHE A 463 14.08 39.89 10.44
C PHE A 463 14.36 38.99 11.66
N ASP A 464 13.72 39.38 12.76
CA ASP A 464 13.93 39.02 14.17
C ASP A 464 13.70 37.55 14.58
N GLU A 465 14.27 37.24 15.75
CA GLU A 465 14.17 36.03 16.58
C GLU A 465 12.73 35.61 16.91
N VAL A 466 12.41 34.31 16.84
CA VAL A 466 11.56 33.57 17.81
C VAL A 466 11.94 32.07 17.80
N GLU A 467 12.19 31.53 18.99
CA GLU A 467 12.52 30.14 19.37
C GLU A 467 11.29 29.20 19.31
N PRO A 468 11.45 27.88 19.11
CA PRO A 468 10.47 26.93 19.63
C PRO A 468 11.09 25.85 20.53
N ASP A 469 10.42 25.69 21.66
CA ASP A 469 10.66 24.81 22.80
C ASP A 469 10.33 23.33 22.52
N ASP A 470 11.20 22.46 23.04
CA ASP A 470 11.03 21.12 23.61
C ASP A 470 9.91 20.17 23.12
N ALA A 471 10.33 19.14 22.38
CA ALA A 471 9.66 17.83 22.32
C ALA A 471 10.52 16.76 23.04
N ARG A 472 10.07 16.35 24.23
CA ARG A 472 10.63 15.27 25.04
C ARG A 472 10.36 13.90 24.40
N SER A 473 11.40 13.07 24.34
CA SER A 473 11.31 11.64 24.01
C SER A 473 10.73 10.85 25.19
N CYS A 474 9.72 10.02 24.96
CA CYS A 474 9.19 9.07 25.94
C CYS A 474 10.03 7.78 25.95
N GLU A 475 10.52 7.40 27.13
CA GLU A 475 11.17 6.13 27.42
C GLU A 475 10.14 4.98 27.39
N ALA A 476 10.56 3.84 26.82
CA ALA A 476 9.80 2.60 26.77
C ALA A 476 9.85 1.86 28.12
N LEU A 477 8.69 1.58 28.71
CA LEU A 477 8.55 0.71 29.87
C LEU A 477 8.37 -0.75 29.44
N LEU A 478 9.26 -1.62 29.91
CA LEU A 478 9.13 -3.07 29.84
C LEU A 478 8.13 -3.53 30.92
N TYR A 479 7.07 -4.21 30.50
CA TYR A 479 6.07 -4.81 31.39
C TYR A 479 6.45 -6.26 31.68
N GLU A 480 6.70 -6.59 32.95
CA GLU A 480 6.84 -7.97 33.43
C GLU A 480 5.45 -8.58 33.61
N ALA A 481 5.25 -9.80 33.08
CA ALA A 481 3.99 -10.52 33.16
C ALA A 481 3.96 -11.40 34.41
N GLU A 482 2.93 -11.25 35.26
CA GLU A 482 2.64 -12.18 36.35
C GLU A 482 1.84 -13.40 35.84
N PRO A 483 2.05 -14.60 36.41
CA PRO A 483 1.38 -15.81 35.96
C PRO A 483 -0.07 -15.88 36.47
N TYR A 484 -0.99 -16.14 35.54
CA TYR A 484 -2.41 -16.35 35.80
C TYR A 484 -2.67 -17.83 36.17
N GLU A 485 -3.17 -18.09 37.38
CA GLU A 485 -3.68 -19.40 37.79
C GLU A 485 -5.12 -19.59 37.29
N ALA A 486 -5.36 -20.65 36.52
CA ALA A 486 -6.67 -20.99 35.99
C ALA A 486 -7.44 -21.89 36.97
N GLU A 487 -8.63 -21.46 37.40
CA GLU A 487 -9.56 -22.33 38.12
C GLU A 487 -10.33 -23.26 37.15
N PRO A 488 -10.58 -24.53 37.52
CA PRO A 488 -11.27 -25.47 36.66
C PRO A 488 -12.79 -25.22 36.69
N TYR A 489 -13.37 -25.04 35.49
CA TYR A 489 -14.81 -24.95 35.29
C TYR A 489 -15.40 -26.37 35.16
N GLU A 490 -16.30 -26.75 36.07
CA GLU A 490 -17.09 -27.99 35.98
C GLU A 490 -18.22 -27.81 34.95
N ALA A 491 -18.22 -28.67 33.91
CA ALA A 491 -19.26 -28.70 32.90
C ALA A 491 -20.41 -29.62 33.33
N GLU A 492 -21.63 -29.09 33.40
CA GLU A 492 -22.84 -29.90 33.56
C GLU A 492 -23.22 -30.61 32.25
N PRO A 493 -23.68 -31.87 32.29
CA PRO A 493 -24.00 -32.63 31.09
C PRO A 493 -25.36 -32.21 30.52
N TYR A 494 -25.39 -31.85 29.24
CA TYR A 494 -26.64 -31.66 28.48
C TYR A 494 -26.95 -32.92 27.68
N GLU A 495 -28.18 -33.42 27.83
CA GLU A 495 -28.68 -34.62 27.16
C GLU A 495 -28.82 -34.40 25.64
N ILE A 496 -28.27 -35.32 24.84
CA ILE A 496 -28.41 -35.35 23.39
C ILE A 496 -29.55 -36.30 23.04
N GLU A 497 -30.66 -35.75 22.52
CA GLU A 497 -31.70 -36.55 21.88
C GLU A 497 -31.19 -37.12 20.54
N SER A 498 -31.21 -38.44 20.45
CA SER A 498 -30.84 -39.22 19.27
C SER A 498 -31.89 -39.09 18.16
N TYR A 499 -31.49 -38.56 16.99
CA TYR A 499 -32.22 -38.78 15.73
C TYR A 499 -31.45 -39.77 14.85
N GLY A 500 -32.21 -40.73 14.31
CA GLY A 500 -31.75 -42.02 13.80
C GLY A 500 -30.82 -41.99 12.60
N ILE A 501 -29.91 -42.97 12.61
CA ILE A 501 -29.01 -43.33 11.52
C ILE A 501 -29.75 -44.30 10.60
N GLU A 502 -29.97 -43.93 9.35
CA GLU A 502 -30.23 -44.89 8.28
C GLU A 502 -28.91 -45.31 7.65
N SER A 503 -28.67 -46.63 7.69
CA SER A 503 -27.53 -47.33 7.12
C SER A 503 -27.63 -47.41 5.59
N TYR A 504 -26.56 -47.07 4.88
CA TYR A 504 -26.31 -47.59 3.54
C TYR A 504 -24.91 -48.21 3.47
N GLU A 505 -24.88 -49.39 2.87
CA GLU A 505 -23.80 -50.36 2.85
C GLU A 505 -22.56 -49.87 2.09
N SER A 506 -21.40 -50.21 2.63
CA SER A 506 -20.08 -50.00 2.02
C SER A 506 -19.69 -51.26 1.24
N GLU A 507 -19.62 -51.15 -0.09
CA GLU A 507 -18.95 -52.15 -0.92
C GLU A 507 -17.46 -51.79 -1.05
N LEU A 508 -16.64 -52.74 -0.60
CA LEU A 508 -15.19 -52.77 -0.75
C LEU A 508 -14.81 -52.94 -2.23
N CYS A 509 -13.93 -52.08 -2.73
CA CYS A 509 -13.17 -52.35 -3.96
C CYS A 509 -11.68 -52.11 -3.72
N GLU A 510 -10.91 -53.12 -4.16
CA GLU A 510 -9.52 -53.39 -3.86
C GLU A 510 -8.53 -52.41 -4.52
N ALA A 511 -7.40 -52.21 -3.84
CA ALA A 511 -6.28 -51.41 -4.32
C ALA A 511 -5.55 -52.10 -5.48
N GLY A 512 -5.64 -51.53 -6.68
CA GLY A 512 -4.86 -51.91 -7.85
C GLY A 512 -3.65 -50.98 -8.05
N SER A 513 -2.45 -51.53 -7.95
CA SER A 513 -1.17 -50.91 -8.31
C SER A 513 -1.11 -50.59 -9.80
N TYR A 514 -0.70 -49.37 -10.17
CA TYR A 514 -0.29 -49.07 -11.54
C TYR A 514 1.11 -48.46 -11.59
N ALA A 515 1.92 -49.08 -12.45
CA ALA A 515 3.33 -48.86 -12.66
C ALA A 515 3.64 -47.54 -13.37
N VAL A 516 4.76 -46.93 -12.96
CA VAL A 516 5.37 -45.75 -13.57
C VAL A 516 6.05 -46.17 -14.87
N ALA A 517 5.58 -45.65 -16.00
CA ALA A 517 6.27 -45.74 -17.29
C ALA A 517 7.17 -44.51 -17.47
N SER A 518 8.47 -44.76 -17.57
CA SER A 518 9.52 -43.82 -17.92
C SER A 518 9.44 -43.45 -19.41
N TYR A 519 9.41 -42.15 -19.71
CA TYR A 519 9.45 -41.60 -21.06
C TYR A 519 10.84 -40.97 -21.28
N GLU A 520 11.64 -41.54 -22.18
CA GLU A 520 12.87 -40.91 -22.71
C GLU A 520 12.51 -39.95 -23.84
N PRO A 521 13.03 -38.70 -23.87
CA PRO A 521 12.82 -37.80 -24.99
C PRO A 521 13.85 -38.07 -26.11
N GLU A 522 13.35 -38.28 -27.32
CA GLU A 522 14.15 -38.37 -28.55
C GLU A 522 14.83 -37.03 -28.88
N ARG A 523 16.12 -37.10 -29.23
CA ARG A 523 16.94 -35.99 -29.73
C ARG A 523 16.50 -35.61 -31.15
N LEU A 524 16.07 -34.36 -31.33
CA LEU A 524 15.95 -33.72 -32.63
C LEU A 524 17.16 -32.80 -32.86
N GLU A 525 18.01 -33.16 -33.82
CA GLU A 525 19.11 -32.32 -34.29
C GLU A 525 18.59 -31.19 -35.21
N PRO A 526 19.16 -29.97 -35.14
CA PRO A 526 18.75 -28.85 -35.97
C PRO A 526 19.38 -28.94 -37.37
N ARG A 527 18.54 -28.93 -38.42
CA ARG A 527 19.00 -28.71 -39.80
C ARG A 527 19.10 -27.22 -40.09
N PHE A 528 20.31 -26.79 -40.42
CA PHE A 528 20.63 -25.53 -41.08
C PHE A 528 20.24 -25.61 -42.55
N ASP A 529 19.46 -24.64 -43.03
CA ASP A 529 19.42 -24.26 -44.44
C ASP A 529 19.37 -22.71 -44.52
N GLU A 530 20.18 -22.20 -45.45
CA GLU A 530 20.60 -20.81 -45.69
C GLU A 530 19.53 -19.90 -46.35
N PRO A 531 19.76 -18.57 -46.46
CA PRO A 531 18.71 -17.56 -46.39
C PRO A 531 18.05 -17.21 -47.74
N ALA A 532 16.74 -16.97 -47.69
CA ALA A 532 15.99 -16.41 -48.81
C ALA A 532 16.13 -14.88 -48.88
N SER A 533 16.35 -14.42 -50.11
CA SER A 533 16.57 -13.05 -50.56
C SER A 533 15.45 -12.06 -50.25
N TYR A 534 15.85 -10.86 -49.83
CA TYR A 534 15.03 -9.65 -49.78
C TYR A 534 14.63 -9.20 -51.20
N GLU A 535 13.35 -9.19 -51.51
CA GLU A 535 12.80 -8.37 -52.60
C GLU A 535 11.63 -7.54 -52.09
N SER A 536 11.85 -6.23 -52.14
CA SER A 536 10.88 -5.17 -51.90
C SER A 536 9.79 -5.21 -52.98
N ALA A 537 8.53 -5.31 -52.57
CA ALA A 537 7.40 -5.01 -53.44
C ALA A 537 6.36 -4.20 -52.68
N SER A 538 6.35 -2.90 -52.96
CA SER A 538 5.24 -1.99 -52.69
C SER A 538 3.97 -2.54 -53.34
N ARG A 539 2.93 -2.75 -52.54
CA ARG A 539 1.56 -2.95 -53.01
C ARG A 539 0.61 -2.11 -52.16
N GLU A 540 0.21 -0.98 -52.73
CA GLU A 540 -1.09 -0.38 -52.47
C GLU A 540 -2.19 -1.39 -52.80
N LEU A 541 -3.23 -1.46 -51.97
CA LEU A 541 -4.63 -1.88 -52.24
C LEU A 541 -5.31 -1.94 -50.86
N SER A 542 -6.13 -0.94 -50.50
CA SER A 542 -7.57 -0.84 -50.79
C SER A 542 -8.39 -1.19 -49.55
N PHE A 543 -9.21 -0.22 -49.14
CA PHE A 543 -10.23 -0.29 -48.10
C PHE A 543 -11.02 -1.60 -48.16
N GLY A 544 -10.92 -2.39 -47.09
CA GLY A 544 -11.83 -3.47 -46.75
C GLY A 544 -12.50 -3.14 -45.41
N GLU A 545 -13.83 -3.00 -45.42
CA GLU A 545 -14.64 -2.93 -44.20
C GLU A 545 -14.41 -4.16 -43.30
N PRO A 546 -14.26 -3.99 -41.99
CA PRO A 546 -14.57 -5.06 -41.04
C PRO A 546 -16.04 -4.93 -40.64
N LYS A 547 -16.88 -5.76 -41.27
CA LYS A 547 -18.09 -6.29 -40.62
C LYS A 547 -17.62 -7.08 -39.39
N ASP A 548 -17.85 -6.53 -38.21
CA ASP A 548 -18.16 -7.31 -37.00
C ASP A 548 -18.74 -6.34 -35.96
N SER A 549 -20.06 -6.18 -36.04
CA SER A 549 -20.86 -5.61 -34.95
C SER A 549 -20.70 -6.49 -33.70
N PRO A 550 -20.34 -5.95 -32.53
CA PRO A 550 -20.43 -6.73 -31.30
C PRO A 550 -21.89 -7.14 -31.07
N ARG A 551 -22.08 -8.42 -30.75
CA ARG A 551 -23.36 -9.08 -30.53
C ARG A 551 -24.31 -8.20 -29.72
N ALA A 552 -25.53 -8.04 -30.24
CA ALA A 552 -26.64 -7.46 -29.52
C ALA A 552 -26.73 -8.05 -28.11
N TYR A 553 -26.71 -7.16 -27.13
CA TYR A 553 -26.89 -7.43 -25.71
C TYR A 553 -28.17 -8.27 -25.52
N ARG A 554 -28.02 -9.47 -24.94
CA ARG A 554 -29.16 -10.19 -24.37
C ARG A 554 -29.61 -9.41 -23.14
N GLU A 555 -30.89 -9.08 -23.05
CA GLU A 555 -31.51 -8.61 -21.82
C GLU A 555 -31.08 -9.52 -20.66
N PRO A 556 -30.46 -9.01 -19.59
CA PRO A 556 -30.29 -9.76 -18.37
C PRO A 556 -31.69 -10.01 -17.82
N LEU A 557 -32.00 -11.28 -17.56
CA LEU A 557 -33.21 -11.65 -16.85
C LEU A 557 -33.15 -11.02 -15.46
N LEU A 558 -34.30 -10.67 -14.89
CA LEU A 558 -34.43 -10.13 -13.52
C LEU A 558 -33.65 -10.97 -12.47
N SER A 559 -33.39 -12.25 -12.76
CA SER A 559 -32.52 -13.14 -11.98
C SER A 559 -31.06 -12.67 -11.86
N ASP A 560 -30.52 -12.01 -12.87
CA ASP A 560 -29.12 -11.55 -12.89
C ASP A 560 -28.95 -10.27 -12.05
N LEU A 561 -30.01 -9.46 -11.93
CA LEU A 561 -30.08 -8.34 -10.99
C LEU A 561 -30.21 -8.81 -9.53
N LEU A 562 -30.76 -10.00 -9.30
CA LEU A 562 -30.92 -10.59 -7.97
C LEU A 562 -29.69 -11.39 -7.51
N ALA A 563 -28.87 -11.91 -8.42
CA ALA A 563 -27.61 -12.57 -8.08
C ALA A 563 -26.50 -11.57 -7.65
N ALA A 564 -26.68 -10.29 -7.95
CA ALA A 564 -25.77 -9.19 -7.58
C ALA A 564 -26.27 -8.32 -6.41
N ALA A 565 -27.44 -8.62 -5.83
CA ALA A 565 -28.02 -7.96 -4.66
C ALA A 565 -27.97 -8.87 -3.41
#